data_AF-A0A3M1G8G1-F1
#
_entry.id   AF-A0A3M1G8G1-F1
#
_cell.length_a   1.000
_cell.length_b   1.000
_cell.length_c   1.000
_cell.angle_alpha   90.00
_cell.angle_beta   90.00
_cell.angle_gamma   90.00
#
_symmetry.space_group_name_H-M   'P 1'
#
loop_
_entity.id
_entity.type
_entity.pdbx_description
1 polymer ?
#
loop_
_entity_poly.entity_id
_entity_poly.type
_entity_poly.pdbx_seq_one_letter_code
_entity_poly.pdbx_strand_id
1 'polypeptide(L)'
;MFRFLKKYHDAIKSGKITLTYQPWNTLRVLRGKIYRAQHVGLVRVLDVDFRRLSEVTEEEARRCGADSLETFRADLEELAEREIDFDTERAVRVEFEFIGEDIEDYKKAMGNVKDSELNYLKEQLIIQDKKSAKPWVIKTLQLLRDQGNISAKDLEARLNVPAEQFRKNMKQLKELNLIRSSQKKGYSITPLGVKVLRSLTSIKKAS
;
A
#
# COMPACT_ATOMS: atom_id res chain seq x y z
N MET A 1 -12.84 -10.38 14.63
CA MET A 1 -11.98 -10.60 13.45
C MET A 1 -12.15 -9.40 12.52
N PHE A 2 -11.07 -8.92 11.88
CA PHE A 2 -11.15 -7.82 10.92
C PHE A 2 -11.67 -8.39 9.59
N ARG A 3 -12.93 -8.09 9.25
CA ARG A 3 -13.62 -8.64 8.06
C ARG A 3 -14.02 -7.52 7.12
N PHE A 4 -14.03 -7.84 5.83
CA PHE A 4 -14.56 -7.01 4.76
C PHE A 4 -15.50 -7.84 3.89
N LEU A 5 -16.56 -7.22 3.37
CA LEU A 5 -17.44 -7.86 2.39
C LEU A 5 -16.63 -8.23 1.13
N LYS A 6 -16.94 -9.39 0.55
CA LYS A 6 -16.20 -9.96 -0.58
C LYS A 6 -16.11 -9.01 -1.77
N LYS A 7 -17.20 -8.29 -2.06
CA LYS A 7 -17.27 -7.31 -3.15
C LYS A 7 -16.24 -6.18 -3.06
N TYR A 8 -15.68 -5.92 -1.87
CA TYR A 8 -14.72 -4.84 -1.64
C TYR A 8 -13.25 -5.26 -1.62
N HIS A 9 -12.95 -6.56 -1.73
CA HIS A 9 -11.58 -7.05 -1.57
C HIS A 9 -10.61 -6.44 -2.61
N ASP A 10 -10.98 -6.39 -3.89
CA ASP A 10 -10.11 -5.83 -4.94
C ASP A 10 -9.95 -4.31 -4.82
N ALA A 11 -11.00 -3.61 -4.42
CA ALA A 11 -10.98 -2.16 -4.19
C ALA A 11 -10.11 -1.80 -2.97
N ILE A 12 -10.08 -2.65 -1.94
CA ILE A 12 -9.16 -2.53 -0.80
C ILE A 12 -7.72 -2.81 -1.23
N LYS A 13 -7.47 -3.92 -1.94
CA LYS A 13 -6.13 -4.30 -2.42
C LYS A 13 -5.51 -3.23 -3.33
N SER A 14 -6.33 -2.52 -4.11
CA SER A 14 -5.89 -1.40 -4.96
C SER A 14 -5.71 -0.07 -4.21
N GLY A 15 -6.16 0.02 -2.95
CA GLY A 15 -6.12 1.23 -2.13
C GLY A 15 -7.19 2.26 -2.51
N LYS A 16 -8.25 1.85 -3.21
CA LYS A 16 -9.42 2.70 -3.49
C LYS A 16 -10.28 2.88 -2.25
N ILE A 17 -10.51 1.79 -1.50
CA ILE A 17 -11.19 1.81 -0.21
C ILE A 17 -10.14 1.92 0.89
N THR A 18 -10.34 2.89 1.78
CA THR A 18 -9.37 3.28 2.83
C THR A 18 -10.02 3.51 4.20
N LEU A 19 -11.34 3.36 4.26
CA LEU A 19 -12.15 3.53 5.46
C LEU A 19 -13.08 2.33 5.59
N THR A 20 -13.37 1.92 6.82
CA THR A 20 -14.42 0.94 7.11
C THR A 20 -15.05 1.26 8.46
N TYR A 21 -16.33 0.96 8.56
CA TYR A 21 -17.03 0.87 9.83
C TYR A 21 -17.18 -0.60 10.20
N GLN A 22 -16.75 -0.94 11.41
CA GLN A 22 -16.85 -2.29 11.95
C GLN A 22 -17.91 -2.30 13.07
N PRO A 23 -18.86 -3.25 13.07
CA PRO A 23 -19.93 -3.34 14.07
C PRO A 23 -19.39 -3.93 15.38
N TRP A 24 -18.43 -3.23 16.00
CA TRP A 24 -17.77 -3.63 17.23
C TRP A 24 -18.19 -2.71 18.38
N ASN A 25 -18.37 -3.31 19.55
CA ASN A 25 -18.63 -2.59 20.79
C ASN A 25 -17.37 -2.11 21.51
N THR A 26 -16.18 -2.52 21.04
CA THR A 26 -14.85 -2.23 21.61
C THR A 26 -13.85 -1.90 20.50
N LEU A 27 -12.83 -1.09 20.81
CA LEU A 27 -11.70 -0.84 19.90
C LEU A 27 -10.78 -2.08 19.88
N ARG A 28 -11.05 -3.00 18.96
CA ARG A 28 -10.30 -4.27 18.82
C ARG A 28 -8.96 -4.10 18.10
N VAL A 29 -8.71 -2.91 17.54
CA VAL A 29 -7.50 -2.58 16.78
C VAL A 29 -6.90 -1.28 17.31
N LEU A 30 -5.60 -1.10 17.11
CA LEU A 30 -4.84 0.04 17.57
C LEU A 30 -4.22 0.79 16.40
N ARG A 31 -4.18 2.12 16.52
CA ARG A 31 -3.50 3.01 15.58
C ARG A 31 -2.04 2.60 15.38
N GLY A 32 -1.60 2.61 14.12
CA GLY A 32 -0.24 2.27 13.70
C GLY A 32 0.08 0.77 13.69
N LYS A 33 -0.82 -0.10 14.18
CA LYS A 33 -0.62 -1.55 14.17
C LYS A 33 -1.10 -2.17 12.86
N ILE A 34 -0.59 -3.37 12.60
CA ILE A 34 -0.87 -4.17 11.41
C ILE A 34 -1.76 -5.33 11.81
N TYR A 35 -2.80 -5.59 11.01
CA TYR A 35 -3.73 -6.67 11.23
C TYR A 35 -3.92 -7.47 9.95
N ARG A 36 -4.13 -8.77 10.09
CA ARG A 36 -4.57 -9.63 8.99
C ARG A 36 -6.08 -9.51 8.86
N ALA A 37 -6.52 -8.99 7.72
CA ALA A 37 -7.90 -8.98 7.29
C ALA A 37 -8.18 -10.23 6.46
N GLN A 38 -9.20 -10.99 6.84
CA GLN A 38 -9.51 -12.28 6.24
C GLN A 38 -9.78 -12.13 4.74
N HIS A 39 -9.19 -12.99 3.90
CA HIS A 39 -9.29 -13.00 2.43
C HIS A 39 -8.76 -11.75 1.70
N VAL A 40 -8.41 -10.69 2.42
CA VAL A 40 -7.84 -9.45 1.86
C VAL A 40 -6.32 -9.42 1.98
N GLY A 41 -5.76 -9.77 3.14
CA GLY A 41 -4.32 -9.69 3.41
C GLY A 41 -4.02 -8.83 4.64
N LEU A 42 -2.94 -8.05 4.60
CA LEU A 42 -2.49 -7.21 5.71
C LEU A 42 -2.93 -5.76 5.49
N VAL A 43 -3.47 -5.16 6.55
CA VAL A 43 -3.83 -3.74 6.61
C VAL A 43 -3.10 -3.07 7.77
N ARG A 44 -2.65 -1.84 7.57
CA ARG A 44 -2.14 -0.97 8.63
C ARG A 44 -3.23 0.01 9.04
N VAL A 45 -3.56 0.04 10.32
CA VAL A 45 -4.53 0.99 10.88
C VAL A 45 -3.86 2.36 10.98
N LEU A 46 -4.43 3.35 10.30
CA LEU A 46 -3.98 4.73 10.28
C LEU A 46 -4.63 5.55 11.40
N ASP A 47 -5.90 5.29 11.65
CA ASP A 47 -6.67 5.87 12.75
C ASP A 47 -7.84 4.96 13.15
N VAL A 48 -8.31 5.08 14.39
CA VAL A 48 -9.40 4.26 14.93
C VAL A 48 -10.17 5.02 16.02
N ASP A 49 -11.49 5.08 15.89
CA ASP A 49 -12.36 5.78 16.83
C ASP A 49 -13.79 5.22 16.85
N PHE A 50 -14.55 5.55 17.89
CA PHE A 50 -15.99 5.25 17.92
C PHE A 50 -16.76 6.36 17.23
N ARG A 51 -17.73 5.97 16.40
CA ARG A 51 -18.62 6.91 15.72
C ARG A 51 -20.07 6.49 15.79
N ARG A 52 -20.94 7.47 16.03
CA ARG A 52 -22.38 7.30 15.92
C ARG A 52 -22.72 7.07 14.45
N LEU A 53 -23.61 6.12 14.19
CA LEU A 53 -23.97 5.78 12.82
C LEU A 53 -24.82 6.88 12.16
N SER A 54 -25.52 7.67 12.94
CA SER A 54 -26.25 8.86 12.50
C SER A 54 -25.35 10.02 12.04
N GLU A 55 -24.05 9.99 12.36
CA GLU A 55 -23.08 11.01 11.95
C GLU A 55 -22.32 10.63 10.67
N VAL A 56 -22.54 9.43 10.13
CA VAL A 56 -21.83 8.96 8.93
C VAL A 56 -22.26 9.77 7.72
N THR A 57 -21.29 10.37 7.05
CA THR A 57 -21.55 11.18 5.85
C THR A 57 -21.52 10.33 4.57
N GLU A 58 -22.13 10.84 3.50
CA GLU A 58 -22.02 10.19 2.18
C GLU A 58 -20.56 10.07 1.70
N GLU A 59 -19.69 11.02 2.05
CA GLU A 59 -18.28 10.96 1.68
C GLU A 59 -17.59 9.77 2.36
N GLU A 60 -17.88 9.54 3.63
CA GLU A 60 -17.36 8.38 4.36
C GLU A 60 -17.92 7.07 3.84
N ALA A 61 -19.21 7.02 3.50
CA ALA A 61 -19.82 5.86 2.82
C ALA A 61 -19.08 5.54 1.50
N ARG A 62 -18.81 6.56 0.66
CA ARG A 62 -18.02 6.41 -0.56
C ARG A 62 -16.59 5.94 -0.30
N ARG A 63 -15.94 6.42 0.76
CA ARG A 63 -14.61 5.94 1.17
C ARG A 63 -14.61 4.49 1.66
N CYS A 64 -15.76 3.98 2.13
CA CYS A 64 -16.00 2.58 2.44
C CYS A 64 -16.31 1.72 1.21
N GLY A 65 -16.54 2.36 0.05
CA GLY A 65 -16.88 1.69 -1.21
C GLY A 65 -18.37 1.63 -1.53
N ALA A 66 -19.23 2.25 -0.73
CA ALA A 66 -20.67 2.31 -0.97
C ALA A 66 -21.03 3.51 -1.86
N ASP A 67 -21.94 3.31 -2.82
CA ASP A 67 -22.36 4.39 -3.72
C ASP A 67 -23.35 5.37 -3.05
N SER A 68 -24.04 4.92 -2.00
CA SER A 68 -25.00 5.69 -1.20
C SER A 68 -24.96 5.31 0.29
N LEU A 69 -25.61 6.11 1.13
CA LEU A 69 -25.82 5.78 2.55
C LEU A 69 -26.67 4.51 2.70
N GLU A 70 -27.66 4.28 1.83
CA GLU A 70 -28.49 3.07 1.88
C GLU A 70 -27.66 1.81 1.64
N THR A 71 -26.76 1.82 0.64
CA THR A 71 -25.83 0.71 0.40
C THR A 71 -24.88 0.52 1.59
N PHE A 72 -24.37 1.61 2.16
CA PHE A 72 -23.53 1.54 3.37
C PHE A 72 -24.25 0.88 4.56
N ARG A 73 -25.52 1.22 4.77
CA ARG A 73 -26.34 0.66 5.86
C ARG A 73 -26.53 -0.85 5.69
N ALA A 74 -26.99 -1.26 4.50
CA ALA A 74 -27.16 -2.68 4.17
C ALA A 74 -25.85 -3.48 4.34
N ASP A 75 -24.73 -2.90 3.92
CA ASP A 75 -23.41 -3.53 4.04
C ASP A 75 -22.95 -3.68 5.50
N LEU A 76 -23.26 -2.69 6.34
CA LEU A 76 -22.92 -2.74 7.76
C LEU A 76 -23.76 -3.79 8.49
N GLU A 77 -25.04 -3.92 8.15
CA GLU A 77 -25.93 -4.96 8.67
C GLU A 77 -25.49 -6.36 8.22
N GLU A 78 -25.10 -6.53 6.95
CA GLU A 78 -24.51 -7.78 6.44
C GLU A 78 -23.21 -8.14 7.19
N LEU A 79 -22.38 -7.15 7.51
CA LEU A 79 -21.19 -7.35 8.33
C LEU A 79 -21.50 -7.67 9.79
N ALA A 80 -22.57 -7.09 10.34
CA ALA A 80 -23.00 -7.31 11.72
C ALA A 80 -23.78 -8.61 11.91
N GLU A 81 -24.31 -9.16 10.81
CA GLU A 81 -25.18 -10.34 10.80
C GLU A 81 -26.45 -10.13 11.65
N ARG A 82 -26.95 -8.88 11.65
CA ARG A 82 -28.19 -8.44 12.33
C ARG A 82 -28.64 -7.08 11.80
N GLU A 83 -29.89 -6.73 12.10
CA GLU A 83 -30.40 -5.36 11.94
C GLU A 83 -29.67 -4.39 12.90
N ILE A 84 -29.49 -3.15 12.44
CA ILE A 84 -28.82 -2.08 13.19
C ILE A 84 -29.74 -0.87 13.27
N ASP A 85 -29.89 -0.30 14.47
CA ASP A 85 -30.52 1.01 14.63
C ASP A 85 -29.49 2.11 14.35
N PHE A 86 -29.52 2.66 13.13
CA PHE A 86 -28.57 3.68 12.67
C PHE A 86 -28.72 5.03 13.38
N ASP A 87 -29.83 5.29 14.07
CA ASP A 87 -30.04 6.55 14.79
C ASP A 87 -29.38 6.53 16.17
N THR A 88 -29.36 5.36 16.83
CA THR A 88 -28.89 5.23 18.22
C THR A 88 -27.55 4.51 18.36
N GLU A 89 -27.22 3.60 17.44
CA GLU A 89 -26.04 2.77 17.57
C GLU A 89 -24.75 3.46 17.10
N ARG A 90 -23.63 2.88 17.53
CA ARG A 90 -22.28 3.28 17.15
C ARG A 90 -21.52 2.11 16.56
N ALA A 91 -20.56 2.43 15.70
CA ALA A 91 -19.60 1.48 15.17
C ALA A 91 -18.18 1.99 15.37
N VAL A 92 -17.20 1.12 15.15
CA VAL A 92 -15.79 1.49 15.16
C VAL A 92 -15.41 1.91 13.76
N ARG A 93 -15.06 3.18 13.61
CA ARG A 93 -14.49 3.76 12.39
C ARG A 93 -13.00 3.42 12.35
N VAL A 94 -12.56 2.86 11.22
CA VAL A 94 -11.16 2.46 11.02
C VAL A 94 -10.66 3.03 9.70
N GLU A 95 -9.70 3.95 9.78
CA GLU A 95 -8.91 4.35 8.62
C GLU A 95 -7.73 3.40 8.46
N PHE A 96 -7.51 2.92 7.24
CA PHE A 96 -6.48 1.93 6.97
C PHE A 96 -5.86 2.08 5.59
N GLU A 97 -4.71 1.45 5.42
CA GLU A 97 -4.14 1.16 4.11
C GLU A 97 -3.83 -0.33 3.96
N PHE A 98 -4.02 -0.86 2.76
CA PHE A 98 -3.54 -2.18 2.41
C PHE A 98 -2.01 -2.16 2.24
N ILE A 99 -1.32 -3.12 2.85
CA ILE A 99 0.16 -3.17 2.86
C ILE A 99 0.75 -4.43 2.22
N GLY A 100 -0.08 -5.34 1.69
CA GLY A 100 0.34 -6.59 1.05
C GLY A 100 -0.29 -7.82 1.68
N GLU A 101 0.12 -9.02 1.25
CA GLU A 101 -0.42 -10.30 1.75
C GLU A 101 0.52 -10.98 2.76
N ASP A 102 1.81 -10.64 2.69
CA ASP A 102 2.89 -11.25 3.45
C ASP A 102 3.59 -10.24 4.39
N ILE A 103 3.83 -10.66 5.64
CA ILE A 103 4.40 -9.78 6.67
C ILE A 103 5.92 -9.65 6.55
N GLU A 104 6.59 -10.68 6.05
CA GLU A 104 8.04 -10.67 5.83
C GLU A 104 8.39 -9.75 4.66
N ASP A 105 7.62 -9.79 3.57
CA ASP A 105 7.75 -8.83 2.46
C ASP A 105 7.55 -7.39 2.94
N TYR A 106 6.54 -7.16 3.78
CA TYR A 106 6.34 -5.84 4.38
C TYR A 106 7.55 -5.41 5.23
N LYS A 107 8.07 -6.27 6.11
CA LYS A 107 9.25 -5.98 6.94
C LYS A 107 10.46 -5.65 6.08
N LYS A 108 10.71 -6.43 5.02
CA LYS A 108 11.77 -6.18 4.05
C LYS A 108 11.60 -4.83 3.40
N ALA A 109 10.42 -4.52 2.86
CA ALA A 109 10.13 -3.22 2.26
C ALA A 109 10.36 -2.04 3.23
N MET A 110 10.09 -2.24 4.52
CA MET A 110 10.36 -1.26 5.59
C MET A 110 11.85 -1.15 5.96
N GLY A 111 12.74 -1.88 5.28
CA GLY A 111 14.18 -1.80 5.48
C GLY A 111 14.70 -2.68 6.62
N ASN A 112 13.86 -3.56 7.18
CA ASN A 112 14.26 -4.56 8.17
C ASN A 112 14.97 -5.73 7.47
N VAL A 113 16.17 -5.47 6.97
CA VAL A 113 17.05 -6.41 6.28
C VAL A 113 18.44 -6.37 6.90
N LYS A 114 19.12 -7.53 6.92
CA LYS A 114 20.52 -7.63 7.35
C LYS A 114 21.45 -6.95 6.35
N ASP A 115 22.63 -6.52 6.79
CA ASP A 115 23.61 -5.89 5.88
C ASP A 115 24.10 -6.82 4.77
N SER A 116 24.18 -8.13 5.03
CA SER A 116 24.51 -9.14 4.01
C SER A 116 23.45 -9.22 2.91
N GLU A 117 22.16 -9.19 3.26
CA GLU A 117 21.05 -9.17 2.31
C GLU A 117 21.05 -7.85 1.52
N LEU A 118 21.31 -6.72 2.18
CA LEU A 118 21.48 -5.44 1.51
C LEU A 118 22.64 -5.45 0.50
N ASN A 119 23.78 -6.07 0.85
CA ASN A 119 24.92 -6.22 -0.05
C ASN A 119 24.58 -7.08 -1.27
N TYR A 120 23.91 -8.21 -1.05
CA TYR A 120 23.44 -9.07 -2.13
C TYR A 120 22.49 -8.33 -3.09
N LEU A 121 21.51 -7.59 -2.56
CA LEU A 121 20.59 -6.78 -3.38
C LEU A 121 21.34 -5.76 -4.24
N LYS A 122 22.36 -5.09 -3.70
CA LYS A 122 23.17 -4.13 -4.46
C LYS A 122 23.94 -4.79 -5.58
N GLU A 123 24.58 -5.92 -5.32
CA GLU A 123 25.35 -6.64 -6.34
C GLU A 123 24.46 -7.07 -7.50
N GLN A 124 23.28 -7.63 -7.21
CA GLN A 124 22.29 -7.99 -8.23
C GLN A 124 21.90 -6.79 -9.10
N LEU A 125 21.59 -5.66 -8.47
CA LEU A 125 21.23 -4.44 -9.19
C LEU A 125 22.39 -3.90 -10.04
N ILE A 126 23.62 -3.87 -9.51
CA ILE A 126 24.81 -3.39 -10.25
C ILE A 126 25.08 -4.27 -11.47
N ILE A 127 25.03 -5.60 -11.31
CA ILE A 127 25.23 -6.55 -12.41
C ILE A 127 24.21 -6.31 -13.52
N GLN A 128 22.95 -6.04 -13.16
CA GLN A 128 21.88 -5.84 -14.11
C GLN A 128 21.92 -4.47 -14.78
N ASP A 129 22.24 -3.41 -14.02
CA ASP A 129 22.40 -2.07 -14.55
C ASP A 129 23.54 -2.03 -15.58
N LYS A 130 24.64 -2.79 -15.33
CA LYS A 130 25.75 -2.99 -16.29
C LYS A 130 25.35 -3.75 -17.56
N LYS A 131 24.37 -4.66 -17.48
CA LYS A 131 23.86 -5.40 -18.64
C LYS A 131 22.89 -4.56 -19.48
N SER A 132 22.44 -3.41 -18.99
CA SER A 132 21.54 -2.52 -19.71
C SER A 132 22.31 -1.50 -20.52
N ALA A 133 21.83 -1.20 -21.74
CA ALA A 133 22.41 -0.14 -22.57
C ALA A 133 22.27 1.25 -21.93
N LYS A 134 21.27 1.44 -21.05
CA LYS A 134 21.05 2.67 -20.29
C LYS A 134 20.88 2.33 -18.80
N PRO A 135 21.83 2.73 -17.93
CA PRO A 135 21.67 2.59 -16.49
C PRO A 135 20.36 3.23 -16.01
N TRP A 136 19.53 2.43 -15.35
CA TRP A 136 18.15 2.77 -15.02
C TRP A 136 17.87 2.67 -13.52
N VAL A 137 18.59 1.83 -12.76
CA VAL A 137 18.27 1.55 -11.36
C VAL A 137 18.35 2.81 -10.51
N ILE A 138 19.53 3.48 -10.50
CA ILE A 138 19.75 4.68 -9.69
C ILE A 138 18.79 5.80 -10.13
N LYS A 139 18.67 6.02 -11.45
CA LYS A 139 17.78 7.07 -12.01
C LYS A 139 16.33 6.84 -11.58
N THR A 140 15.82 5.60 -11.66
CA THR A 140 14.45 5.26 -11.26
C THR A 140 14.22 5.52 -9.78
N LEU A 141 15.10 4.99 -8.91
CA LEU A 141 14.95 5.16 -7.47
C LEU A 141 15.08 6.64 -7.06
N GLN A 142 15.94 7.42 -7.72
CA GLN A 142 16.05 8.87 -7.48
C GLN A 142 14.76 9.60 -7.85
N LEU A 143 14.21 9.35 -9.05
CA LEU A 143 12.95 9.95 -9.47
C LEU A 143 11.83 9.67 -8.46
N LEU A 144 11.69 8.40 -8.03
CA LEU A 144 10.67 8.00 -7.07
C LEU A 144 10.89 8.60 -5.67
N ARG A 145 12.15 8.75 -5.23
CA ARG A 145 12.47 9.43 -3.97
C ARG A 145 12.08 10.90 -4.01
N ASP A 146 12.38 11.59 -5.11
CA ASP A 146 12.27 13.05 -5.20
C ASP A 146 10.82 13.52 -5.40
N GLN A 147 9.96 12.69 -6.02
CA GLN A 147 8.56 13.05 -6.28
C GLN A 147 7.53 12.29 -5.41
N GLY A 148 7.98 11.26 -4.68
CA GLY A 148 7.15 10.45 -3.79
C GLY A 148 6.24 9.45 -4.52
N ASN A 149 5.32 9.93 -5.35
CA ASN A 149 4.40 9.12 -6.15
C ASN A 149 4.42 9.57 -7.62
N ILE A 150 4.69 8.67 -8.56
CA ILE A 150 4.76 8.99 -10.01
C ILE A 150 3.90 8.00 -10.79
N SER A 151 3.04 8.49 -11.69
CA SER A 151 2.25 7.61 -12.57
C SER A 151 3.16 6.73 -13.44
N ALA A 152 2.66 5.56 -13.86
CA ALA A 152 3.43 4.68 -14.74
C ALA A 152 3.84 5.39 -16.05
N LYS A 153 2.89 6.12 -16.65
CA LYS A 153 3.08 6.88 -17.89
C LYS A 153 4.16 7.95 -17.74
N ASP A 154 4.13 8.71 -16.65
CA ASP A 154 5.10 9.79 -16.42
C ASP A 154 6.49 9.23 -16.10
N LEU A 155 6.56 8.15 -15.31
CA LEU A 155 7.83 7.51 -14.97
C LEU A 155 8.49 6.90 -16.21
N GLU A 156 7.72 6.23 -17.06
CA GLU A 156 8.17 5.67 -18.34
C GLU A 156 8.75 6.77 -19.24
N ALA A 157 8.01 7.87 -19.43
CA ALA A 157 8.46 9.01 -20.22
C ALA A 157 9.77 9.62 -19.70
N ARG A 158 9.93 9.75 -18.39
CA ARG A 158 11.16 10.28 -17.76
C ARG A 158 12.36 9.34 -17.88
N LEU A 159 12.13 8.03 -17.85
CA LEU A 159 13.18 7.04 -18.00
C LEU A 159 13.66 6.92 -19.45
N ASN A 160 12.80 7.18 -20.42
CA ASN A 160 13.09 7.11 -21.86
C ASN A 160 13.66 5.73 -22.28
N VAL A 161 12.93 4.69 -21.88
CA VAL A 161 13.20 3.29 -22.19
C VAL A 161 11.98 2.67 -22.88
N PRO A 162 12.14 1.61 -23.71
CA PRO A 162 11.00 0.92 -24.31
C PRO A 162 10.02 0.37 -23.27
N ALA A 163 8.72 0.38 -23.58
CA ALA A 163 7.65 -0.03 -22.67
C ALA A 163 7.84 -1.42 -22.05
N GLU A 164 8.26 -2.40 -22.87
CA GLU A 164 8.54 -3.76 -22.41
C GLU A 164 9.68 -3.80 -21.38
N GLN A 165 10.74 -3.03 -21.63
CA GLN A 165 11.86 -2.91 -20.71
C GLN A 165 11.44 -2.18 -19.43
N PHE A 166 10.61 -1.13 -19.54
CA PHE A 166 10.05 -0.44 -18.38
C PHE A 166 9.25 -1.41 -17.49
N ARG A 167 8.32 -2.18 -18.07
CA ARG A 167 7.51 -3.17 -17.34
C ARG A 167 8.39 -4.20 -16.62
N LYS A 168 9.40 -4.74 -17.31
CA LYS A 168 10.36 -5.68 -16.73
C LYS A 168 11.12 -5.07 -15.55
N ASN A 169 11.64 -3.86 -15.73
CA ASN A 169 12.36 -3.12 -14.69
C ASN A 169 11.47 -2.85 -13.46
N MET A 170 10.22 -2.42 -13.67
CA MET A 170 9.30 -2.15 -12.57
C MET A 170 8.87 -3.44 -11.85
N LYS A 171 8.59 -4.52 -12.59
CA LYS A 171 8.28 -5.83 -12.01
C LYS A 171 9.41 -6.28 -11.10
N GLN A 172 10.64 -6.15 -11.58
CA GLN A 172 11.81 -6.53 -10.83
C GLN A 172 12.01 -5.71 -9.55
N LEU A 173 11.92 -4.37 -9.62
CA LEU A 173 12.08 -3.54 -8.41
C LEU A 173 10.99 -3.84 -7.36
N LYS A 174 9.78 -4.25 -7.81
CA LYS A 174 8.71 -4.69 -6.93
C LYS A 174 9.03 -6.01 -6.24
N GLU A 175 9.53 -7.00 -6.98
CA GLU A 175 9.94 -8.31 -6.43
C GLU A 175 11.05 -8.16 -5.38
N LEU A 176 11.93 -7.16 -5.54
CA LEU A 176 12.96 -6.82 -4.58
C LEU A 176 12.48 -5.92 -3.42
N ASN A 177 11.18 -5.65 -3.33
CA ASN A 177 10.58 -4.78 -2.30
C ASN A 177 11.16 -3.35 -2.27
N LEU A 178 11.69 -2.84 -3.39
CA LEU A 178 12.32 -1.52 -3.49
C LEU A 178 11.33 -0.42 -3.88
N ILE A 179 10.24 -0.79 -4.54
CA ILE A 179 9.15 0.10 -4.93
C ILE A 179 7.80 -0.53 -4.63
N ARG A 180 6.76 0.30 -4.51
CA ARG A 180 5.36 -0.11 -4.48
C ARG A 180 4.64 0.42 -5.71
N SER A 181 3.55 -0.24 -6.08
CA SER A 181 2.65 0.22 -7.13
C SER A 181 1.23 0.34 -6.58
N SER A 182 0.58 1.47 -6.85
CA SER A 182 -0.82 1.75 -6.57
C SER A 182 -1.50 2.13 -7.88
N GLN A 183 -2.72 1.62 -8.12
CA GLN A 183 -3.49 2.02 -9.30
C GLN A 183 -3.82 3.53 -9.30
N LYS A 184 -4.01 4.11 -8.10
CA LYS A 184 -4.38 5.53 -7.95
C LYS A 184 -3.15 6.44 -7.90
N LYS A 185 -2.10 6.03 -7.20
CA LYS A 185 -0.91 6.87 -6.93
C LYS A 185 0.26 6.59 -7.87
N GLY A 186 0.24 5.50 -8.65
CA GLY A 186 1.37 5.08 -9.47
C GLY A 186 2.45 4.37 -8.63
N TYR A 187 3.71 4.64 -8.91
CA TYR A 187 4.86 4.05 -8.24
C TYR A 187 5.40 4.95 -7.13
N SER A 188 5.84 4.33 -6.03
CA SER A 188 6.53 5.00 -4.93
C SER A 188 7.73 4.19 -4.47
N ILE A 189 8.77 4.85 -3.94
CA ILE A 189 9.92 4.16 -3.36
C ILE A 189 9.59 3.62 -1.96
N THR A 190 10.16 2.48 -1.58
CA THR A 190 10.06 1.96 -0.20
C THR A 190 11.22 2.45 0.67
N PRO A 191 11.12 2.34 2.02
CA PRO A 191 12.27 2.58 2.89
C PRO A 191 13.51 1.74 2.52
N LEU A 192 13.33 0.47 2.13
CA LEU A 192 14.41 -0.35 1.60
C LEU A 192 15.00 0.22 0.31
N GLY A 193 14.16 0.66 -0.64
CA GLY A 193 14.60 1.32 -1.86
C GLY A 193 15.44 2.57 -1.59
N VAL A 194 15.06 3.38 -0.60
CA VAL A 194 15.86 4.54 -0.16
C VAL A 194 17.20 4.10 0.43
N LYS A 195 17.22 3.06 1.27
CA LYS A 195 18.44 2.50 1.88
C LYS A 195 19.41 2.00 0.79
N VAL A 196 18.89 1.24 -0.18
CA VAL A 196 19.65 0.75 -1.34
C VAL A 196 20.19 1.90 -2.17
N LEU A 197 19.35 2.88 -2.53
CA LEU A 197 19.76 4.05 -3.31
C LEU A 197 20.91 4.80 -2.62
N ARG A 198 20.79 5.08 -1.33
CA ARG A 198 21.85 5.73 -0.55
C ARG A 198 23.16 4.95 -0.66
N SER A 199 23.12 3.64 -0.44
CA SER A 199 24.31 2.81 -0.51
C SER A 199 24.92 2.76 -1.92
N LEU A 200 24.12 2.73 -2.99
CA LEU A 200 24.62 2.77 -4.37
C LEU A 200 25.28 4.11 -4.71
N THR A 201 24.71 5.22 -4.26
CA THR A 201 25.27 6.56 -4.50
C THR A 201 26.55 6.83 -3.71
N SER A 202 26.73 6.22 -2.53
CA SER A 202 27.97 6.32 -1.76
C SER A 202 29.15 5.63 -2.46
N ILE A 203 28.91 4.51 -3.15
CA ILE A 203 29.95 3.80 -3.93
C ILE A 203 30.44 4.67 -5.08
N LYS A 204 29.51 5.34 -5.80
CA LYS A 204 29.85 6.19 -6.95
C LYS A 204 30.68 7.43 -6.57
N LYS A 205 30.66 7.88 -5.31
CA LYS A 205 31.52 8.99 -4.83
C LYS A 205 32.92 8.54 -4.47
N ALA A 206 33.16 7.24 -4.29
CA ALA A 206 34.44 6.67 -3.88
C ALA A 206 35.21 6.00 -5.06
N SER A 207 34.66 6.05 -6.27
CA SER A 207 35.27 5.57 -7.53
C SER A 207 35.42 6.74 -8.49
#